data_AF-B1M9Y6-F1
#
_entry.id   AF-B1M9Y6-F1
#
_cell.length_a   1.000
_cell.length_b   1.000
_cell.length_c   1.000
_cell.angle_alpha   90.00
_cell.angle_beta   90.00
_cell.angle_gamma   90.00
#
_symmetry.space_group_name_H-M   'P 1'
#
loop_
_entity.id
_entity.type
_entity.pdbx_description
1 polymer ?
#
loop_
_entity_poly.entity_id
_entity_poly.type
_entity_poly.pdbx_seq_one_letter_code
_entity_poly.pdbx_strand_id
1 'polypeptide(L)'
;MLDVAVRSAADSRDQAPFRHSGGARSTPDANIRSRTLRQSNMLATDPLPACAFLFDGSAEDVGDPPLAFFVEAVLKALSEVDPNGCVQSRFMTGLPMLHTLTTRTTEVHVVENRSGHTEAYDMDTYKYIIWEWLDSLNLTWSTINLEAGAKIFLKHTGECVTLVSLDPAIRARVDAALRATPGYVGAFEIDPGNPLHRIGFVEKLSYAAAILNGTVVQDRSIEGDEDWPLSGADSFKPGGLRWEPMGWLYTEGPPGLAKLELSDRGAQAVHGYQRKHEDTVAGRVLRAIERAYWLNPNRQSFKFTFAGIGGDGLEAIMPDGKFTEYLFNRKHKDGGSKSNFFVDVLGIEPEDWRYLAAQFYQGLLSAEPEKLEFREWDAGYGMRFNVEMRVRGRLGRTAVVRTGWMMRPGALPSLASAMPGDRDADLRDAVDPPILRPGTRGDTQWAQLWAWANAAGIQAAAGCVPTPMYLVGGDVISEGEVGTALVRIRDVRQGLGLWLSKSRTGDADRNGVVMFSPIASQSRDRAIAWAREVTVILKLNGVIAELEAIYL
;
A
#
# COMPACT_ATOMS: atom_id res chain seq x y z
N MET A 1 5.88 -7.51 -0.03
CA MET A 1 7.12 -7.41 -0.85
C MET A 1 7.51 -5.94 -1.05
N LEU A 2 6.58 -5.07 -1.46
CA LEU A 2 6.71 -3.61 -1.30
C LEU A 2 6.92 -3.18 0.16
N ASP A 3 6.19 -3.77 1.11
CA ASP A 3 6.41 -3.56 2.56
C ASP A 3 7.84 -3.88 3.04
N VAL A 4 8.52 -4.84 2.39
CA VAL A 4 9.88 -5.24 2.77
C VAL A 4 10.90 -4.26 2.17
N ALA A 5 10.68 -3.79 0.94
CA ALA A 5 11.50 -2.74 0.34
C ALA A 5 11.39 -1.40 1.10
N VAL A 6 10.21 -1.11 1.66
CA VAL A 6 9.95 0.09 2.47
C VAL A 6 10.66 0.06 3.83
N ARG A 7 10.69 -1.09 4.51
CA ARG A 7 11.39 -1.22 5.81
C ARG A 7 12.90 -0.96 5.67
N SER A 8 13.50 -1.36 4.55
CA SER A 8 14.91 -1.10 4.23
C SER A 8 15.21 0.39 3.99
N ALA A 9 14.25 1.17 3.46
CA ALA A 9 14.45 2.59 3.17
C ALA A 9 14.27 3.49 4.42
N ALA A 10 13.42 3.07 5.37
CA ALA A 10 13.19 3.79 6.62
C ALA A 10 14.42 3.80 7.54
N ASP A 11 15.25 2.74 7.51
CA ASP A 11 16.47 2.61 8.33
C ASP A 11 17.64 3.50 7.87
N SER A 12 17.53 4.19 6.73
CA SER A 12 18.61 5.01 6.16
C SER A 12 18.57 6.49 6.54
N ARG A 13 17.53 6.95 7.26
CA ARG A 13 17.34 8.36 7.65
C ARG A 13 17.56 8.61 9.13
N ASP A 14 18.73 8.26 9.65
CA ASP A 14 19.23 8.85 10.90
C ASP A 14 20.75 8.79 10.97
N GLN A 15 21.41 9.77 10.33
CA GLN A 15 22.77 10.17 10.69
C GLN A 15 23.14 11.51 10.03
N ALA A 16 22.82 12.61 10.72
CA ALA A 16 23.59 13.86 10.60
C ALA A 16 23.38 14.73 11.86
N PRO A 17 24.41 14.95 12.70
CA PRO A 17 24.31 15.91 13.79
C PRO A 17 24.68 17.32 13.34
N PHE A 18 23.82 18.28 13.70
CA PHE A 18 24.10 19.71 13.72
C PHE A 18 25.29 20.04 14.64
N ARG A 19 26.18 20.93 14.20
CA ARG A 19 27.01 21.78 15.09
C ARG A 19 27.00 23.23 14.61
N HIS A 20 26.62 24.13 15.52
CA HIS A 20 26.75 25.59 15.38
C HIS A 20 28.04 26.09 16.06
N SER A 21 28.80 26.90 15.32
CA SER A 21 29.58 28.10 15.75
C SER A 21 30.21 28.63 14.46
N GLY A 22 30.20 29.88 14.02
CA GLY A 22 30.13 31.18 14.67
C GLY A 22 31.37 31.97 14.21
N GLY A 23 31.22 32.97 13.32
CA GLY A 23 32.30 33.97 13.08
C GLY A 23 32.60 34.40 11.63
N ALA A 24 31.88 35.44 11.18
CA ALA A 24 32.33 36.64 10.44
C ALA A 24 33.38 36.64 9.30
N ARG A 25 32.91 37.22 8.16
CA ARG A 25 33.52 38.21 7.23
C ARG A 25 34.26 37.79 5.93
N SER A 26 33.92 38.60 4.91
CA SER A 26 34.57 38.97 3.63
C SER A 26 34.57 38.00 2.43
N THR A 27 33.80 38.38 1.41
CA THR A 27 34.12 38.25 -0.04
C THR A 27 35.06 39.42 -0.46
N PRO A 28 35.70 39.46 -1.67
CA PRO A 28 35.44 38.69 -2.90
C PRO A 28 36.69 38.18 -3.70
N ASP A 29 36.36 37.47 -4.78
CA ASP A 29 37.06 37.39 -6.09
C ASP A 29 38.17 36.36 -6.40
N ALA A 30 37.96 35.80 -7.61
CA ALA A 30 38.91 35.41 -8.66
C ALA A 30 39.61 34.03 -8.62
N ASN A 31 39.12 33.16 -9.53
CA ASN A 31 39.90 32.49 -10.58
C ASN A 31 41.32 32.02 -10.24
N ILE A 32 41.47 30.74 -9.88
CA ILE A 32 42.72 30.00 -10.16
C ILE A 32 42.39 28.60 -10.68
N ARG A 33 42.80 28.39 -11.93
CA ARG A 33 42.91 27.10 -12.63
C ARG A 33 43.73 26.12 -11.78
N SER A 34 43.18 24.95 -11.48
CA SER A 34 43.99 23.75 -11.19
C SER A 34 43.48 22.58 -12.01
N ARG A 35 44.22 22.36 -13.10
CA ARG A 35 44.23 21.14 -13.89
C ARG A 35 44.84 20.07 -12.99
N THR A 36 44.04 19.14 -12.50
CA THR A 36 44.55 17.97 -11.78
C THR A 36 44.03 16.73 -12.47
N LEU A 37 45.00 15.96 -12.98
CA LEU A 37 44.92 14.66 -13.61
C LEU A 37 43.69 13.83 -13.19
N ARG A 38 42.74 13.67 -14.13
CA ARG A 38 41.88 12.48 -14.15
C ARG A 38 42.77 11.30 -14.52
N GLN A 39 43.15 10.52 -13.51
CA GLN A 39 43.51 9.13 -13.73
C GLN A 39 42.34 8.45 -14.44
N SER A 40 42.69 7.73 -15.49
CA SER A 40 41.82 6.97 -16.37
C SER A 40 41.12 5.86 -15.58
N ASN A 41 39.97 6.17 -14.97
CA ASN A 41 38.98 5.14 -14.66
C ASN A 41 38.41 4.67 -16.00
N MET A 42 38.64 3.40 -16.33
CA MET A 42 37.90 2.71 -17.38
C MET A 42 36.41 2.97 -17.16
N LEU A 43 35.76 3.48 -18.20
CA LEU A 43 34.33 3.74 -18.25
C LEU A 43 33.60 2.48 -17.78
N ALA A 44 33.03 2.52 -16.58
CA ALA A 44 31.91 1.65 -16.27
C ALA A 44 30.81 2.09 -17.22
N THR A 45 30.64 1.37 -18.32
CA THR A 45 29.48 1.53 -19.20
C THR A 45 28.24 1.35 -18.34
N ASP A 46 27.36 2.34 -18.36
CA ASP A 46 26.07 2.24 -17.67
C ASP A 46 25.41 0.90 -18.04
N PRO A 47 24.83 0.17 -17.07
CA PRO A 47 24.20 -1.11 -17.35
C PRO A 47 23.11 -0.92 -18.41
N LEU A 48 23.06 -1.84 -19.38
CA LEU A 48 22.03 -1.82 -20.42
C LEU A 48 20.63 -1.92 -19.79
N PRO A 49 19.65 -1.18 -20.31
CA PRO A 49 18.32 -1.16 -19.74
C PRO A 49 17.58 -2.49 -19.95
N ALA A 50 16.68 -2.79 -19.02
CA ALA A 50 15.70 -3.85 -19.21
C ALA A 50 14.50 -3.32 -20.02
N CYS A 51 13.93 -4.16 -20.88
CA CYS A 51 12.80 -3.81 -21.75
C CYS A 51 11.73 -4.90 -21.70
N ALA A 52 10.48 -4.48 -21.50
CA ALA A 52 9.30 -5.34 -21.59
C ALA A 52 8.58 -5.11 -22.93
N PHE A 53 8.14 -6.20 -23.55
CA PHE A 53 7.30 -6.24 -24.74
C PHE A 53 5.94 -6.82 -24.33
N LEU A 54 4.86 -6.10 -24.62
CA LEU A 54 3.52 -6.44 -24.17
C LEU A 54 2.61 -6.84 -25.32
N PHE A 55 1.77 -7.83 -25.02
CA PHE A 55 0.87 -8.43 -25.97
C PHE A 55 -0.52 -8.64 -25.35
N ASP A 56 -1.54 -8.55 -26.19
CA ASP A 56 -2.92 -8.88 -25.91
C ASP A 56 -3.19 -10.32 -26.37
N GLY A 57 -3.19 -11.25 -25.43
CA GLY A 57 -3.46 -12.66 -25.71
C GLY A 57 -4.92 -12.96 -26.09
N SER A 58 -5.81 -11.95 -25.99
CA SER A 58 -7.22 -12.05 -26.41
C SER A 58 -7.50 -11.44 -27.78
N ALA A 59 -6.48 -10.91 -28.46
CA ALA A 59 -6.63 -10.33 -29.79
C ALA A 59 -6.95 -11.40 -30.85
N GLU A 60 -7.61 -10.98 -31.93
CA GLU A 60 -7.84 -11.84 -33.10
C GLU A 60 -6.50 -12.26 -33.73
N ASP A 61 -6.49 -13.44 -34.35
CA ASP A 61 -5.32 -14.02 -35.04
C ASP A 61 -4.09 -14.31 -34.16
N VAL A 62 -4.25 -14.34 -32.83
CA VAL A 62 -3.23 -14.83 -31.89
C VAL A 62 -3.30 -16.36 -31.81
N GLY A 63 -2.14 -17.02 -31.98
CA GLY A 63 -2.03 -18.48 -31.88
C GLY A 63 -2.23 -19.00 -30.46
N ASP A 64 -2.75 -20.22 -30.30
CA ASP A 64 -2.94 -20.90 -29.01
C ASP A 64 -1.80 -21.91 -28.75
N PRO A 65 -1.09 -21.88 -27.60
CA PRO A 65 -1.24 -20.91 -26.51
C PRO A 65 -0.62 -19.53 -26.84
N PRO A 66 -1.27 -18.41 -26.44
CA PRO A 66 -0.81 -17.06 -26.76
C PRO A 66 0.66 -16.80 -26.41
N LEU A 67 1.10 -17.22 -25.23
CA LEU A 67 2.48 -17.00 -24.80
C LEU A 67 3.50 -17.66 -25.74
N ALA A 68 3.23 -18.87 -26.23
CA ALA A 68 4.15 -19.56 -27.16
C ALA A 68 4.25 -18.81 -28.50
N PHE A 69 3.11 -18.32 -29.01
CA PHE A 69 3.05 -17.50 -30.21
C PHE A 69 3.87 -16.20 -30.07
N PHE A 70 3.74 -15.49 -28.95
CA PHE A 70 4.48 -14.26 -28.71
C PHE A 70 5.98 -14.50 -28.46
N VAL A 71 6.34 -15.57 -27.75
CA VAL A 71 7.74 -15.96 -27.56
C VAL A 71 8.43 -16.20 -28.89
N GLU A 72 7.79 -16.93 -29.80
CA GLU A 72 8.32 -17.15 -31.15
C GLU A 72 8.50 -15.83 -31.91
N ALA A 73 7.52 -14.95 -31.86
CA ALA A 73 7.59 -13.64 -32.51
C ALA A 73 8.76 -12.80 -32.00
N VAL A 74 8.98 -12.76 -30.66
CA VAL A 74 10.09 -12.01 -30.06
C VAL A 74 11.44 -12.63 -30.42
N LEU A 75 11.58 -13.95 -30.33
CA LEU A 75 12.83 -14.63 -30.69
C LEU A 75 13.16 -14.44 -32.17
N LYS A 76 12.17 -14.55 -33.06
CA LYS A 76 12.35 -14.27 -34.49
C LYS A 76 12.78 -12.82 -34.74
N ALA A 77 12.06 -11.86 -34.16
CA ALA A 77 12.40 -10.44 -34.30
C ALA A 77 13.82 -10.15 -33.78
N LEU A 78 14.18 -10.67 -32.61
CA LEU A 78 15.51 -10.52 -32.02
C LEU A 78 16.60 -11.12 -32.93
N SER A 79 16.37 -12.32 -33.45
CA SER A 79 17.32 -13.00 -34.34
C SER A 79 17.54 -12.25 -35.67
N GLU A 80 16.50 -11.63 -36.21
CA GLU A 80 16.59 -10.82 -37.44
C GLU A 80 17.36 -9.51 -37.19
N VAL A 81 17.19 -8.89 -36.03
CA VAL A 81 17.84 -7.60 -35.73
C VAL A 81 19.27 -7.75 -35.22
N ASP A 82 19.59 -8.87 -34.58
CA ASP A 82 20.91 -9.22 -34.07
C ASP A 82 21.46 -10.51 -34.71
N PRO A 83 21.74 -10.50 -36.03
CA PRO A 83 22.18 -11.69 -36.76
C PRO A 83 23.55 -12.22 -36.33
N ASN A 84 24.32 -11.41 -35.59
CA ASN A 84 25.64 -11.77 -35.07
C ASN A 84 25.58 -12.32 -33.64
N GLY A 85 24.42 -12.28 -32.98
CA GLY A 85 24.26 -12.81 -31.63
C GLY A 85 24.99 -12.01 -30.55
N CYS A 86 25.07 -10.69 -30.69
CA CYS A 86 25.73 -9.81 -29.73
C CYS A 86 24.93 -9.65 -28.42
N VAL A 87 23.63 -9.90 -28.42
CA VAL A 87 22.76 -9.73 -27.25
C VAL A 87 23.09 -10.77 -26.18
N GLN A 88 23.25 -10.29 -24.96
CA GLN A 88 23.38 -11.09 -23.75
C GLN A 88 22.33 -10.64 -22.75
N SER A 89 21.30 -11.47 -22.52
CA SER A 89 20.15 -11.05 -21.74
C SER A 89 19.41 -12.21 -21.11
N ARG A 90 18.74 -11.95 -19.98
CA ARG A 90 17.71 -12.87 -19.48
C ARG A 90 16.45 -12.73 -20.32
N PHE A 91 15.89 -13.85 -20.75
CA PHE A 91 14.63 -13.94 -21.45
C PHE A 91 13.55 -14.37 -20.46
N MET A 92 12.75 -13.40 -20.02
CA MET A 92 11.70 -13.60 -19.02
C MET A 92 10.34 -13.63 -19.72
N THR A 93 9.43 -14.51 -19.33
CA THR A 93 8.12 -14.66 -19.98
C THR A 93 6.97 -14.88 -18.99
N GLY A 94 5.76 -14.51 -19.38
CA GLY A 94 4.52 -14.83 -18.66
C GLY A 94 3.56 -13.64 -18.53
N LEU A 95 2.57 -13.80 -17.67
CA LEU A 95 1.56 -12.77 -17.39
C LEU A 95 2.13 -11.69 -16.47
N PRO A 96 1.93 -10.38 -16.75
CA PRO A 96 2.27 -9.35 -15.78
C PRO A 96 1.38 -9.41 -14.54
N MET A 97 1.97 -9.66 -13.38
CA MET A 97 1.25 -9.97 -12.14
C MET A 97 0.92 -8.73 -11.29
N LEU A 98 0.49 -7.62 -11.92
CA LEU A 98 0.18 -6.36 -11.20
C LEU A 98 -0.95 -6.52 -10.16
N HIS A 99 -1.89 -7.44 -10.39
CA HIS A 99 -2.98 -7.75 -9.44
C HIS A 99 -2.46 -8.30 -8.10
N THR A 100 -1.26 -8.89 -8.05
CA THR A 100 -0.69 -9.39 -6.79
C THR A 100 -0.37 -8.29 -5.78
N LEU A 101 -0.36 -7.04 -6.23
CA LEU A 101 -0.18 -5.87 -5.38
C LEU A 101 -1.49 -5.40 -4.73
N THR A 102 -2.63 -5.96 -5.15
CA THR A 102 -3.96 -5.52 -4.70
C THR A 102 -4.67 -6.54 -3.83
N THR A 103 -4.01 -7.68 -3.59
CA THR A 103 -4.54 -8.73 -2.74
C THR A 103 -4.67 -8.25 -1.30
N ARG A 104 -5.81 -8.56 -0.70
CA ARG A 104 -6.07 -8.34 0.72
C ARG A 104 -6.62 -9.63 1.31
N THR A 105 -6.02 -10.08 2.41
CA THR A 105 -6.57 -11.18 3.20
C THR A 105 -7.92 -10.73 3.78
N THR A 106 -9.02 -11.29 3.29
CA THR A 106 -10.39 -10.99 3.76
C THR A 106 -10.93 -12.06 4.68
N GLU A 107 -10.31 -13.24 4.65
CA GLU A 107 -10.67 -14.36 5.50
C GLU A 107 -9.44 -15.18 5.86
N VAL A 108 -9.40 -15.67 7.09
CA VAL A 108 -8.49 -16.75 7.49
C VAL A 108 -9.31 -17.85 8.14
N HIS A 109 -9.09 -19.09 7.71
CA HIS A 109 -9.74 -20.25 8.28
C HIS A 109 -8.75 -21.38 8.57
N VAL A 110 -9.08 -22.17 9.57
CA VAL A 110 -8.42 -23.44 9.87
C VAL A 110 -9.51 -24.48 9.97
N VAL A 111 -9.30 -25.60 9.26
CA VAL A 111 -10.15 -26.79 9.34
C VAL A 111 -9.22 -27.97 9.57
N GLU A 112 -9.34 -28.60 10.73
CA GLU A 112 -8.49 -29.74 11.14
C GLU A 112 -6.98 -29.40 11.11
N ASN A 113 -6.25 -29.95 10.12
CA ASN A 113 -4.80 -29.77 9.92
C ASN A 113 -4.48 -28.84 8.74
N ARG A 114 -5.48 -28.17 8.16
CA ARG A 114 -5.29 -27.28 7.01
C ARG A 114 -5.62 -25.86 7.43
N SER A 115 -4.68 -24.95 7.24
CA SER A 115 -4.92 -23.52 7.24
C SER A 115 -5.12 -23.05 5.80
N GLY A 116 -6.01 -22.10 5.62
CA GLY A 116 -6.22 -21.41 4.36
C GLY A 116 -6.63 -19.97 4.62
N HIS A 117 -6.53 -19.16 3.59
CA HIS A 117 -7.00 -17.80 3.58
C HIS A 117 -7.73 -17.49 2.29
N THR A 118 -8.58 -16.48 2.33
CA THR A 118 -9.22 -15.93 1.13
C THR A 118 -8.65 -14.56 0.86
N GLU A 119 -8.18 -14.37 -0.37
CA GLU A 119 -7.74 -13.09 -0.87
C GLU A 119 -8.87 -12.46 -1.68
N ALA A 120 -9.12 -11.18 -1.45
CA ALA A 120 -9.90 -10.35 -2.36
C ALA A 120 -8.96 -9.36 -3.04
N TYR A 121 -9.31 -8.94 -4.25
CA TYR A 121 -8.58 -7.93 -4.99
C TYR A 121 -9.25 -6.56 -4.80
N ASP A 122 -8.49 -5.60 -4.28
CA ASP A 122 -8.94 -4.22 -4.22
C ASP A 122 -8.87 -3.60 -5.62
N MET A 123 -10.04 -3.52 -6.27
CA MET A 123 -10.16 -2.99 -7.62
C MET A 123 -9.84 -1.50 -7.73
N ASP A 124 -10.01 -0.72 -6.65
CA ASP A 124 -9.67 0.70 -6.64
C ASP A 124 -8.15 0.89 -6.60
N THR A 125 -7.47 0.08 -5.78
CA THR A 125 -6.00 0.00 -5.81
C THR A 125 -5.50 -0.54 -7.16
N TYR A 126 -6.19 -1.51 -7.77
CA TYR A 126 -5.79 -2.07 -9.07
C TYR A 126 -5.86 -1.04 -10.20
N LYS A 127 -6.97 -0.30 -10.31
CA LYS A 127 -7.10 0.80 -11.25
C LYS A 127 -6.01 1.85 -11.05
N TYR A 128 -5.72 2.19 -9.79
CA TYR A 128 -4.63 3.10 -9.45
C TYR A 128 -3.27 2.57 -9.94
N ILE A 129 -2.94 1.31 -9.68
CA ILE A 129 -1.66 0.71 -10.11
C ILE A 129 -1.51 0.71 -11.62
N ILE A 130 -2.56 0.37 -12.36
CA ILE A 130 -2.54 0.40 -13.83
C ILE A 130 -2.30 1.83 -14.31
N TRP A 131 -3.03 2.80 -13.78
CA TRP A 131 -2.83 4.21 -14.13
C TRP A 131 -1.42 4.70 -13.77
N GLU A 132 -0.95 4.40 -12.56
CA GLU A 132 0.36 4.82 -12.07
C GLU A 132 1.48 4.24 -12.93
N TRP A 133 1.35 2.98 -13.35
CA TRP A 133 2.26 2.34 -14.31
C TRP A 133 2.19 3.05 -15.67
N LEU A 134 1.01 3.20 -16.27
CA LEU A 134 0.85 3.86 -17.57
C LEU A 134 1.39 5.29 -17.58
N ASP A 135 1.12 6.07 -16.54
CA ASP A 135 1.61 7.44 -16.38
C ASP A 135 3.13 7.48 -16.24
N SER A 136 3.71 6.51 -15.51
CA SER A 136 5.17 6.43 -15.37
C SER A 136 5.90 6.11 -16.68
N LEU A 137 5.22 5.52 -17.67
CA LEU A 137 5.79 5.27 -19.00
C LEU A 137 6.11 6.57 -19.76
N ASN A 138 5.52 7.71 -19.38
CA ASN A 138 5.81 9.00 -20.00
C ASN A 138 7.20 9.55 -19.63
N LEU A 139 7.87 8.95 -18.64
CA LEU A 139 9.17 9.39 -18.14
C LEU A 139 10.34 8.58 -18.70
N THR A 140 10.05 7.44 -19.33
CA THR A 140 11.04 6.52 -19.91
C THR A 140 10.72 6.27 -21.38
N TRP A 141 11.60 5.56 -22.09
CA TRP A 141 11.27 5.14 -23.45
C TRP A 141 10.08 4.16 -23.43
N SER A 142 9.06 4.45 -24.24
CA SER A 142 7.87 3.61 -24.40
C SER A 142 7.26 3.81 -25.79
N THR A 143 6.73 2.74 -26.36
CA THR A 143 5.89 2.71 -27.56
C THR A 143 4.48 2.22 -27.26
N ILE A 144 4.17 1.95 -25.99
CA ILE A 144 2.86 1.49 -25.53
C ILE A 144 1.79 2.53 -25.87
N ASN A 145 0.77 2.10 -26.61
CA ASN A 145 -0.48 2.86 -26.69
C ASN A 145 -1.18 2.78 -25.33
N LEU A 146 -1.37 3.93 -24.65
CA LEU A 146 -1.89 3.96 -23.28
C LEU A 146 -3.31 3.37 -23.16
N GLU A 147 -4.16 3.56 -24.16
CA GLU A 147 -5.52 3.00 -24.17
C GLU A 147 -5.48 1.47 -24.32
N ALA A 148 -4.65 0.96 -25.24
CA ALA A 148 -4.45 -0.48 -25.42
C ALA A 148 -3.79 -1.12 -24.19
N GLY A 149 -2.79 -0.45 -23.61
CA GLY A 149 -2.14 -0.85 -22.35
C GLY A 149 -3.12 -0.92 -21.18
N ALA A 150 -4.08 0.01 -21.09
CA ALA A 150 -5.14 -0.07 -20.09
C ALA A 150 -6.09 -1.26 -20.36
N LYS A 151 -6.48 -1.49 -21.62
CA LYS A 151 -7.40 -2.58 -22.00
C LYS A 151 -6.87 -3.97 -21.64
N ILE A 152 -5.57 -4.23 -21.84
CA ILE A 152 -4.99 -5.55 -21.52
C ILE A 152 -5.04 -5.90 -20.04
N PHE A 153 -5.08 -4.93 -19.14
CA PHE A 153 -5.16 -5.18 -17.70
C PHE A 153 -6.58 -5.09 -17.13
N LEU A 154 -7.46 -4.35 -17.80
CA LEU A 154 -8.84 -4.13 -17.35
C LEU A 154 -9.85 -5.10 -17.97
N LYS A 155 -9.56 -5.64 -19.16
CA LYS A 155 -10.55 -6.40 -19.94
C LYS A 155 -10.02 -7.68 -20.57
N HIS A 156 -8.73 -7.73 -20.95
CA HIS A 156 -8.17 -8.85 -21.69
C HIS A 156 -7.08 -9.58 -20.87
N THR A 157 -6.38 -10.53 -21.50
CA THR A 157 -5.24 -11.23 -20.92
C THR A 157 -3.94 -10.64 -21.47
N GLY A 158 -3.19 -9.92 -20.64
CA GLY A 158 -1.88 -9.39 -21.00
C GLY A 158 -0.78 -10.44 -20.90
N GLU A 159 -0.01 -10.63 -21.96
CA GLU A 159 1.21 -11.45 -22.00
C GLU A 159 2.45 -10.54 -22.08
N CYS A 160 3.56 -10.99 -21.54
CA CYS A 160 4.80 -10.22 -21.49
C CYS A 160 6.03 -11.07 -21.78
N VAL A 161 6.93 -10.49 -22.57
CA VAL A 161 8.30 -10.95 -22.71
C VAL A 161 9.23 -9.82 -22.30
N THR A 162 10.17 -10.10 -21.39
CA THR A 162 11.12 -9.11 -20.91
C THR A 162 12.56 -9.55 -21.15
N LEU A 163 13.35 -8.63 -21.70
CA LEU A 163 14.79 -8.76 -21.87
C LEU A 163 15.49 -7.84 -20.86
N VAL A 164 16.23 -8.41 -19.92
CA VAL A 164 16.82 -7.66 -18.77
C VAL A 164 18.01 -6.78 -19.16
N SER A 165 18.64 -7.03 -20.30
CA SER A 165 19.74 -6.22 -20.82
C SER A 165 19.66 -6.11 -22.33
N LEU A 166 19.17 -4.98 -22.82
CA LEU A 166 18.96 -4.78 -24.25
C LEU A 166 19.47 -3.40 -24.69
N ASP A 167 20.34 -3.39 -25.69
CA ASP A 167 20.82 -2.16 -26.31
C ASP A 167 19.64 -1.35 -26.87
N PRO A 168 19.56 -0.02 -26.62
CA PRO A 168 18.44 0.80 -27.07
C PRO A 168 18.17 0.77 -28.59
N ALA A 169 19.20 0.61 -29.41
CA ALA A 169 19.04 0.52 -30.86
C ALA A 169 18.50 -0.87 -31.28
N ILE A 170 18.97 -1.93 -30.64
CA ILE A 170 18.41 -3.29 -30.84
C ILE A 170 16.95 -3.30 -30.40
N ARG A 171 16.66 -2.80 -29.19
CA ARG A 171 15.30 -2.66 -28.65
C ARG A 171 14.34 -1.99 -29.62
N ALA A 172 14.71 -0.82 -30.15
CA ALA A 172 13.85 -0.08 -31.08
C ALA A 172 13.56 -0.86 -32.37
N ARG A 173 14.52 -1.67 -32.84
CA ARG A 173 14.35 -2.52 -34.02
C ARG A 173 13.49 -3.74 -33.74
N VAL A 174 13.61 -4.36 -32.56
CA VAL A 174 12.70 -5.43 -32.12
C VAL A 174 11.27 -4.90 -32.03
N ASP A 175 11.07 -3.75 -31.36
CA ASP A 175 9.75 -3.10 -31.29
C ASP A 175 9.15 -2.87 -32.69
N ALA A 176 9.94 -2.32 -33.61
CA ALA A 176 9.48 -2.07 -34.98
C ALA A 176 9.09 -3.37 -35.72
N ALA A 177 9.83 -4.46 -35.54
CA ALA A 177 9.53 -5.75 -36.15
C ALA A 177 8.25 -6.38 -35.58
N LEU A 178 7.98 -6.20 -34.28
CA LEU A 178 6.80 -6.75 -33.61
C LEU A 178 5.50 -6.01 -33.93
N ARG A 179 5.55 -4.81 -34.52
CA ARG A 179 4.33 -4.04 -34.88
C ARG A 179 3.41 -4.75 -35.88
N ALA A 180 3.94 -5.70 -36.64
CA ALA A 180 3.14 -6.52 -37.56
C ALA A 180 2.56 -7.78 -36.89
N THR A 181 2.93 -8.07 -35.65
CA THR A 181 2.46 -9.26 -34.92
C THR A 181 1.07 -9.01 -34.35
N PRO A 182 0.08 -9.89 -34.65
CA PRO A 182 -1.24 -9.84 -34.03
C PRO A 182 -1.14 -9.75 -32.50
N GLY A 183 -1.94 -8.90 -31.88
CA GLY A 183 -1.93 -8.70 -30.42
C GLY A 183 -0.76 -7.89 -29.86
N TYR A 184 0.22 -7.44 -30.63
CA TYR A 184 1.30 -6.60 -30.08
C TYR A 184 0.79 -5.21 -29.63
N VAL A 185 1.07 -4.85 -28.38
CA VAL A 185 0.62 -3.58 -27.75
C VAL A 185 1.71 -2.52 -27.77
N GLY A 186 2.97 -2.94 -27.71
CA GLY A 186 4.15 -2.07 -27.67
C GLY A 186 5.19 -2.56 -26.66
N ALA A 187 6.20 -1.73 -26.45
CA ALA A 187 7.30 -2.01 -25.53
C ALA A 187 7.64 -0.80 -24.66
N PHE A 188 8.27 -1.04 -23.51
CA PHE A 188 8.74 0.03 -22.65
C PHE A 188 10.00 -0.36 -21.87
N GLU A 189 10.76 0.66 -21.51
CA GLU A 189 11.93 0.54 -20.64
C GLU A 189 11.51 0.37 -19.17
N ILE A 190 12.10 -0.62 -18.51
CA ILE A 190 11.80 -0.92 -17.11
C ILE A 190 12.66 -0.03 -16.21
N ASP A 191 12.01 0.78 -15.38
CA ASP A 191 12.68 1.51 -14.30
C ASP A 191 13.01 0.54 -13.13
N PRO A 192 14.29 0.21 -12.88
CA PRO A 192 14.70 -0.66 -11.77
C PRO A 192 14.47 -0.04 -10.38
N GLY A 193 14.27 1.28 -10.30
CA GLY A 193 13.90 1.98 -9.08
C GLY A 193 12.39 2.03 -8.83
N ASN A 194 11.55 1.61 -9.80
CA ASN A 194 10.10 1.57 -9.65
C ASN A 194 9.61 0.14 -9.32
N PRO A 195 9.09 -0.12 -8.11
CA PRO A 195 8.61 -1.44 -7.73
C PRO A 195 7.46 -1.96 -8.58
N LEU A 196 6.60 -1.10 -9.14
CA LEU A 196 5.50 -1.55 -10.01
C LEU A 196 6.05 -2.16 -11.29
N HIS A 197 7.07 -1.54 -11.88
CA HIS A 197 7.74 -2.06 -13.09
C HIS A 197 8.41 -3.40 -12.79
N ARG A 198 9.15 -3.46 -11.69
CA ARG A 198 9.88 -4.67 -11.31
C ARG A 198 8.98 -5.85 -10.98
N ILE A 199 8.00 -5.64 -10.10
CA ILE A 199 7.10 -6.71 -9.66
C ILE A 199 6.20 -7.14 -10.83
N GLY A 200 5.66 -6.18 -11.58
CA GLY A 200 4.76 -6.46 -12.69
C GLY A 200 5.43 -7.17 -13.86
N PHE A 201 6.67 -6.80 -14.18
CA PHE A 201 7.26 -7.13 -15.49
C PHE A 201 8.63 -7.80 -15.42
N VAL A 202 9.12 -8.16 -14.24
CA VAL A 202 10.39 -8.90 -14.11
C VAL A 202 10.31 -9.98 -13.03
N GLU A 203 10.06 -9.61 -11.79
CA GLU A 203 10.25 -10.48 -10.62
C GLU A 203 9.24 -11.62 -10.52
N LYS A 204 8.07 -11.46 -11.15
CA LYS A 204 7.01 -12.45 -11.19
C LYS A 204 6.94 -13.22 -12.51
N LEU A 205 7.78 -12.86 -13.48
CA LEU A 205 7.89 -13.60 -14.74
C LEU A 205 8.80 -14.81 -14.57
N SER A 206 8.60 -15.83 -15.40
CA SER A 206 9.44 -17.02 -15.46
C SER A 206 10.75 -16.69 -16.17
N TYR A 207 11.88 -17.07 -15.57
CA TYR A 207 13.19 -17.00 -16.26
C TYR A 207 13.31 -18.18 -17.22
N ALA A 208 12.75 -18.01 -18.41
CA ALA A 208 12.52 -19.10 -19.35
C ALA A 208 13.77 -19.51 -20.13
N ALA A 209 14.65 -18.56 -20.48
CA ALA A 209 15.89 -18.83 -21.19
C ALA A 209 16.92 -17.70 -21.00
N ALA A 210 18.18 -17.98 -21.33
CA ALA A 210 19.19 -16.94 -21.54
C ALA A 210 19.45 -16.76 -23.04
N ILE A 211 19.59 -15.52 -23.50
CA ILE A 211 20.12 -15.21 -24.84
C ILE A 211 21.61 -14.95 -24.68
N LEU A 212 22.44 -15.75 -25.33
CA LEU A 212 23.90 -15.67 -25.22
C LEU A 212 24.57 -16.04 -26.54
N ASN A 213 25.42 -15.14 -27.05
CA ASN A 213 26.26 -15.40 -28.23
C ASN A 213 25.47 -15.95 -29.43
N GLY A 214 24.24 -15.47 -29.62
CA GLY A 214 23.39 -15.93 -30.73
C GLY A 214 22.65 -17.23 -30.50
N THR A 215 22.58 -17.71 -29.26
CA THR A 215 21.92 -18.96 -28.87
C THR A 215 20.86 -18.69 -27.80
N VAL A 216 19.75 -19.40 -27.88
CA VAL A 216 18.78 -19.52 -26.78
C VAL A 216 19.24 -20.67 -25.89
N VAL A 217 19.45 -20.41 -24.61
CA VAL A 217 19.92 -21.39 -23.63
C VAL A 217 18.79 -21.70 -22.65
N GLN A 218 18.39 -22.96 -22.52
CA GLN A 218 17.37 -23.43 -21.58
C GLN A 218 17.94 -24.46 -20.59
N ASP A 219 17.38 -24.48 -19.39
CA ASP A 219 17.67 -25.52 -18.40
C ASP A 219 16.92 -26.81 -18.76
N ARG A 220 17.57 -27.96 -18.59
CA ARG A 220 16.92 -29.28 -18.57
C ARG A 220 16.03 -29.44 -17.35
N SER A 221 15.12 -30.41 -17.40
CA SER A 221 14.33 -30.85 -16.25
C SER A 221 15.22 -31.40 -15.12
N ILE A 222 14.63 -31.65 -13.94
CA ILE A 222 15.35 -32.29 -12.82
C ILE A 222 15.79 -33.73 -13.16
N GLU A 223 15.04 -34.39 -14.04
CA GLU A 223 15.37 -35.71 -14.60
C GLU A 223 16.45 -35.65 -15.69
N GLY A 224 16.79 -34.44 -16.17
CA GLY A 224 17.77 -34.21 -17.23
C GLY A 224 17.17 -34.24 -18.65
N ASP A 225 15.85 -34.16 -18.76
CA ASP A 225 15.15 -34.17 -20.04
C ASP A 225 15.14 -32.77 -20.69
N GLU A 226 15.15 -32.77 -22.02
CA GLU A 226 15.09 -31.57 -22.88
C GLU A 226 13.63 -31.27 -23.23
N ASP A 227 12.83 -31.00 -22.20
CA ASP A 227 11.38 -30.82 -22.34
C ASP A 227 10.99 -29.37 -22.63
N TRP A 228 10.02 -29.19 -23.53
CA TRP A 228 9.36 -27.91 -23.83
C TRP A 228 10.32 -26.81 -24.33
N PRO A 229 10.96 -26.98 -25.51
CA PRO A 229 11.72 -25.91 -26.13
C PRO A 229 10.83 -24.69 -26.36
N LEU A 230 11.36 -23.49 -26.12
CA LEU A 230 10.63 -22.26 -26.45
C LEU A 230 10.37 -22.20 -27.96
N SER A 231 9.14 -21.87 -28.35
CA SER A 231 8.78 -21.75 -29.78
C SER A 231 9.73 -20.81 -30.52
N GLY A 232 10.29 -21.27 -31.63
CA GLY A 232 11.26 -20.53 -32.43
C GLY A 232 12.73 -20.64 -31.98
N ALA A 233 13.03 -21.22 -30.80
CA ALA A 233 14.38 -21.29 -30.26
C ALA A 233 15.36 -22.07 -31.16
N ASP A 234 14.95 -23.22 -31.70
CA ASP A 234 15.79 -24.04 -32.59
C ASP A 234 16.21 -23.29 -33.86
N SER A 235 15.37 -22.36 -34.31
CA SER A 235 15.61 -21.55 -35.51
C SER A 235 16.33 -20.23 -35.23
N PHE A 236 16.60 -19.94 -33.96
CA PHE A 236 17.26 -18.71 -33.53
C PHE A 236 18.68 -18.66 -34.08
N LYS A 237 19.07 -17.57 -34.73
CA LYS A 237 20.39 -17.45 -35.37
C LYS A 237 21.37 -16.68 -34.49
N PRO A 238 22.68 -16.97 -34.63
CA PRO A 238 23.29 -18.06 -35.42
C PRO A 238 23.24 -19.46 -34.78
N GLY A 239 22.99 -19.58 -33.48
CA GLY A 239 23.36 -20.76 -32.70
C GLY A 239 22.22 -21.68 -32.25
N GLY A 240 20.97 -21.39 -32.61
CA GLY A 240 19.80 -22.20 -32.28
C GLY A 240 19.51 -22.29 -30.78
N LEU A 241 19.00 -23.45 -30.36
CA LEU A 241 18.74 -23.81 -28.98
C LEU A 241 19.90 -24.65 -28.41
N ARG A 242 20.24 -24.39 -27.14
CA ARG A 242 21.20 -25.16 -26.36
C ARG A 242 20.64 -25.46 -24.98
N TRP A 243 20.86 -26.69 -24.51
CA TRP A 243 20.41 -27.13 -23.20
C TRP A 243 21.56 -27.18 -22.20
N GLU A 244 21.29 -26.69 -20.98
CA GLU A 244 22.20 -26.74 -19.84
C GLU A 244 21.57 -27.52 -18.67
N PRO A 245 22.35 -28.00 -17.69
CA PRO A 245 21.79 -28.67 -16.52
C PRO A 245 20.83 -27.76 -15.73
N MET A 246 19.85 -28.36 -15.05
CA MET A 246 18.90 -27.63 -14.20
C MET A 246 19.61 -26.68 -13.22
N GLY A 247 19.14 -25.44 -13.15
CA GLY A 247 19.67 -24.40 -12.27
C GLY A 247 20.76 -23.54 -12.90
N TRP A 248 21.28 -23.93 -14.07
CA TRP A 248 22.34 -23.19 -14.77
C TRP A 248 21.93 -21.75 -15.05
N LEU A 249 20.69 -21.51 -15.50
CA LEU A 249 20.19 -20.15 -15.72
C LEU A 249 20.38 -19.24 -14.50
N TYR A 250 20.15 -19.76 -13.29
CA TYR A 250 20.26 -18.98 -12.06
C TYR A 250 21.69 -18.79 -11.57
N THR A 251 22.60 -19.73 -11.85
CA THR A 251 23.98 -19.71 -11.35
C THR A 251 24.95 -19.06 -12.34
N GLU A 252 24.81 -19.37 -13.63
CA GLU A 252 25.77 -19.01 -14.69
C GLU A 252 25.16 -18.14 -15.80
N GLY A 253 23.82 -18.03 -15.84
CA GLY A 253 23.13 -17.17 -16.80
C GLY A 253 23.45 -15.68 -16.61
N PRO A 254 23.07 -14.83 -17.58
CA PRO A 254 23.22 -13.38 -17.48
C PRO A 254 22.73 -12.83 -16.13
N PRO A 255 23.33 -11.74 -15.60
CA PRO A 255 22.88 -11.15 -14.36
C PRO A 255 21.41 -10.68 -14.45
N GLY A 256 20.71 -10.74 -13.31
CA GLY A 256 19.35 -10.23 -13.21
C GLY A 256 19.32 -8.70 -13.17
N LEU A 257 18.10 -8.14 -13.16
CA LEU A 257 17.92 -6.71 -13.01
C LEU A 257 18.49 -6.26 -11.66
N ALA A 258 19.38 -5.27 -11.68
CA ALA A 258 20.00 -4.74 -10.47
C ALA A 258 18.92 -4.19 -9.52
N LYS A 259 19.04 -4.52 -8.23
CA LYS A 259 18.27 -3.89 -7.18
C LYS A 259 18.85 -2.51 -6.92
N LEU A 260 18.17 -1.47 -7.40
CA LEU A 260 18.51 -0.08 -7.12
C LEU A 260 17.63 0.49 -6.01
N GLU A 261 18.09 1.59 -5.42
CA GLU A 261 17.27 2.47 -4.60
C GLU A 261 16.04 2.96 -5.39
N LEU A 262 15.02 3.41 -4.67
CA LEU A 262 13.82 3.95 -5.31
C LEU A 262 14.19 5.13 -6.21
N SER A 263 13.74 5.08 -7.47
CA SER A 263 13.76 6.26 -8.34
C SER A 263 12.77 7.29 -7.80
N ASP A 264 12.87 8.55 -8.23
CA ASP A 264 11.89 9.58 -7.84
C ASP A 264 10.46 9.13 -8.16
N ARG A 265 10.27 8.48 -9.31
CA ARG A 265 8.97 7.93 -9.69
C ARG A 265 8.59 6.70 -8.88
N GLY A 266 9.54 5.80 -8.60
CA GLY A 266 9.33 4.68 -7.69
C GLY A 266 8.89 5.12 -6.30
N ALA A 267 9.49 6.17 -5.74
CA ALA A 267 9.10 6.74 -4.46
C ALA A 267 7.67 7.31 -4.48
N GLN A 268 7.28 7.99 -5.56
CA GLN A 268 5.91 8.47 -5.76
C GLN A 268 4.91 7.31 -5.85
N ALA A 269 5.21 6.28 -6.64
CA ALA A 269 4.38 5.09 -6.81
C ALA A 269 4.17 4.37 -5.47
N VAL A 270 5.24 4.18 -4.70
CA VAL A 270 5.18 3.58 -3.35
C VAL A 270 4.31 4.41 -2.41
N HIS A 271 4.51 5.73 -2.38
CA HIS A 271 3.75 6.61 -1.50
C HIS A 271 2.26 6.63 -1.86
N GLY A 272 1.91 6.68 -3.15
CA GLY A 272 0.52 6.62 -3.58
C GLY A 272 -0.11 5.26 -3.35
N TYR A 273 0.63 4.18 -3.59
CA TYR A 273 0.22 2.81 -3.26
C TYR A 273 -0.08 2.66 -1.76
N GLN A 274 0.81 3.11 -0.88
CA GLN A 274 0.61 3.02 0.58
C GLN A 274 -0.64 3.77 1.06
N ARG A 275 -0.90 4.95 0.49
CA ARG A 275 -2.10 5.75 0.84
C ARG A 275 -3.39 5.13 0.31
N LYS A 276 -3.34 4.40 -0.81
CA LYS A 276 -4.51 3.70 -1.38
C LYS A 276 -4.74 2.33 -0.73
N HIS A 277 -3.65 1.64 -0.40
CA HIS A 277 -3.61 0.30 0.18
C HIS A 277 -3.47 0.33 1.70
N GLU A 278 -3.83 1.43 2.36
CA GLU A 278 -3.72 1.54 3.81
C GLU A 278 -4.52 0.42 4.49
N ASP A 279 -3.82 -0.35 5.32
CA ASP A 279 -4.43 -1.49 5.98
C ASP A 279 -5.32 -1.06 7.12
N THR A 280 -6.55 -1.56 7.08
CA THR A 280 -7.45 -1.49 8.22
C THR A 280 -6.91 -2.30 9.40
N VAL A 281 -7.34 -1.97 10.61
CA VAL A 281 -7.00 -2.71 11.83
C VAL A 281 -7.34 -4.19 11.67
N ALA A 282 -8.54 -4.51 11.17
CA ALA A 282 -8.95 -5.89 10.98
C ALA A 282 -8.12 -6.61 9.91
N GLY A 283 -7.68 -5.91 8.84
CA GLY A 283 -6.74 -6.47 7.86
C GLY A 283 -5.39 -6.84 8.47
N ARG A 284 -4.81 -5.96 9.31
CA ARG A 284 -3.59 -6.28 10.07
C ARG A 284 -3.77 -7.49 10.99
N VAL A 285 -4.91 -7.56 11.69
CA VAL A 285 -5.21 -8.71 12.56
C VAL A 285 -5.34 -10.01 11.74
N LEU A 286 -6.04 -10.01 10.60
CA LEU A 286 -6.15 -11.19 9.75
C LEU A 286 -4.79 -11.68 9.27
N ARG A 287 -3.92 -10.78 8.79
CA ARG A 287 -2.54 -11.16 8.42
C ARG A 287 -1.72 -11.67 9.59
N ALA A 288 -1.90 -11.08 10.77
CA ALA A 288 -1.23 -11.57 11.97
C ALA A 288 -1.71 -12.98 12.34
N ILE A 289 -3.01 -13.28 12.18
CA ILE A 289 -3.57 -14.63 12.36
C ILE A 289 -3.01 -15.60 11.33
N GLU A 290 -2.98 -15.21 10.05
CA GLU A 290 -2.42 -15.99 8.95
C GLU A 290 -0.97 -16.37 9.25
N ARG A 291 -0.15 -15.41 9.68
CA ARG A 291 1.24 -15.65 10.10
C ARG A 291 1.36 -16.41 11.41
N ALA A 292 0.32 -16.51 12.22
CA ALA A 292 0.37 -17.13 13.54
C ALA A 292 -0.43 -18.44 13.60
N TYR A 293 -0.75 -19.06 12.45
CA TYR A 293 -1.63 -20.23 12.39
C TYR A 293 -1.14 -21.42 13.24
N TRP A 294 0.19 -21.54 13.44
CA TRP A 294 0.79 -22.54 14.32
C TRP A 294 0.48 -22.34 15.81
N LEU A 295 -0.05 -21.17 16.22
CA LEU A 295 -0.47 -20.86 17.59
C LEU A 295 -1.85 -21.43 17.95
N ASN A 296 -2.42 -22.31 17.13
CA ASN A 296 -3.61 -23.11 17.47
C ASN A 296 -3.22 -24.54 17.89
N PRO A 297 -2.63 -24.74 19.09
CA PRO A 297 -2.12 -26.04 19.52
C PRO A 297 -3.24 -27.08 19.66
N ASN A 298 -4.48 -26.64 19.86
CA ASN A 298 -5.65 -27.49 20.02
C ASN A 298 -6.33 -27.84 18.70
N ARG A 299 -5.80 -27.38 17.55
CA ARG A 299 -6.33 -27.64 16.20
C ARG A 299 -7.82 -27.33 16.06
N GLN A 300 -8.30 -26.30 16.76
CA GLN A 300 -9.69 -25.90 16.73
C GLN A 300 -10.03 -25.27 15.38
N SER A 301 -11.10 -25.73 14.73
CA SER A 301 -11.53 -25.12 13.48
C SER A 301 -12.09 -23.72 13.74
N PHE A 302 -11.67 -22.74 12.94
CA PHE A 302 -12.19 -21.37 13.02
C PHE A 302 -12.26 -20.73 11.65
N LYS A 303 -13.07 -19.66 11.57
CA LYS A 303 -13.22 -18.83 10.38
C LYS A 303 -13.34 -17.37 10.83
N PHE A 304 -12.33 -16.55 10.51
CA PHE A 304 -12.38 -15.11 10.73
C PHE A 304 -12.56 -14.40 9.40
N THR A 305 -13.63 -13.63 9.29
CA THR A 305 -13.92 -12.78 8.13
C THR A 305 -13.74 -11.31 8.50
N PHE A 306 -13.31 -10.51 7.54
CA PHE A 306 -13.28 -9.07 7.62
C PHE A 306 -14.70 -8.51 7.74
N ALA A 307 -14.94 -7.67 8.75
CA ALA A 307 -16.26 -7.09 9.02
C ALA A 307 -16.62 -5.91 8.08
N GLY A 308 -15.70 -5.45 7.24
CA GLY A 308 -15.78 -4.10 6.67
C GLY A 308 -15.31 -3.04 7.66
N ILE A 309 -14.97 -1.84 7.17
CA ILE A 309 -15.00 -0.65 8.02
C ILE A 309 -16.48 -0.42 8.34
N GLY A 310 -16.84 -0.33 9.62
CA GLY A 310 -18.24 -0.07 9.98
C GLY A 310 -18.76 1.19 9.28
N GLY A 311 -20.04 1.24 8.93
CA GLY A 311 -20.67 2.44 8.35
C GLY A 311 -20.50 3.71 9.21
N ASP A 312 -20.05 3.53 10.45
CA ASP A 312 -19.74 4.54 11.44
C ASP A 312 -18.36 5.21 11.32
N GLY A 313 -17.49 4.76 10.42
CA GLY A 313 -16.16 5.35 10.16
C GLY A 313 -15.04 4.88 11.11
N LEU A 314 -15.38 4.47 12.34
CA LEU A 314 -14.46 3.87 13.31
C LEU A 314 -14.13 2.41 12.95
N GLU A 315 -12.88 2.02 13.23
CA GLU A 315 -12.38 0.65 13.01
C GLU A 315 -12.33 -0.20 14.27
N ALA A 316 -12.82 0.32 15.39
CA ALA A 316 -12.84 -0.37 16.67
C ALA A 316 -13.97 0.13 17.58
N ILE A 317 -14.38 -0.74 18.49
CA ILE A 317 -15.37 -0.45 19.52
C ILE A 317 -14.63 -0.12 20.83
N MET A 318 -14.95 1.03 21.41
CA MET A 318 -14.43 1.50 22.69
C MET A 318 -15.61 1.66 23.66
N PRO A 319 -16.00 0.61 24.40
CA PRO A 319 -17.17 0.69 25.26
C PRO A 319 -16.94 1.67 26.41
N ASP A 320 -17.81 2.67 26.58
CA ASP A 320 -17.72 3.68 27.65
C ASP A 320 -17.48 3.04 29.03
N GLY A 321 -18.25 1.98 29.36
CA GLY A 321 -18.12 1.25 30.63
C GLY A 321 -16.74 0.67 30.91
N LYS A 322 -15.95 0.34 29.88
CA LYS A 322 -14.56 -0.12 30.08
C LYS A 322 -13.69 0.98 30.65
N PHE A 323 -13.95 2.24 30.31
CA PHE A 323 -13.23 3.35 30.87
C PHE A 323 -13.84 3.77 32.21
N THR A 324 -15.15 4.04 32.23
CA THR A 324 -15.83 4.67 33.37
C THR A 324 -16.00 3.73 34.57
N GLU A 325 -16.18 2.43 34.36
CA GLU A 325 -16.49 1.47 35.43
C GLU A 325 -15.33 0.52 35.76
N TYR A 326 -14.36 0.37 34.85
CA TYR A 326 -13.25 -0.57 34.99
C TYR A 326 -11.88 0.11 35.09
N LEU A 327 -11.40 0.79 34.06
CA LEU A 327 -10.03 1.34 34.04
C LEU A 327 -9.80 2.41 35.11
N PHE A 328 -10.81 3.24 35.38
CA PHE A 328 -10.71 4.30 36.38
C PHE A 328 -11.24 3.90 37.76
N ASN A 329 -11.73 2.68 37.95
CA ASN A 329 -12.32 2.25 39.21
C ASN A 329 -11.27 1.77 40.23
N ARG A 330 -10.93 2.64 41.19
CA ARG A 330 -9.99 2.34 42.29
C ARG A 330 -10.42 1.18 43.19
N LYS A 331 -11.74 0.93 43.28
CA LYS A 331 -12.33 -0.11 44.15
C LYS A 331 -12.49 -1.46 43.46
N HIS A 332 -12.23 -1.53 42.15
CA HIS A 332 -12.33 -2.79 41.41
C HIS A 332 -11.15 -3.70 41.75
N LYS A 333 -11.43 -4.96 42.13
CA LYS A 333 -10.42 -5.95 42.56
C LYS A 333 -9.23 -6.06 41.59
N ASP A 334 -9.52 -6.07 40.29
CA ASP A 334 -8.51 -6.15 39.21
C ASP A 334 -8.22 -4.80 38.51
N GLY A 335 -8.89 -3.72 38.92
CA GLY A 335 -8.85 -2.41 38.25
C GLY A 335 -8.14 -1.32 39.07
N GLY A 336 -7.98 -1.51 40.38
CA GLY A 336 -7.40 -0.50 41.27
C GLY A 336 -5.97 -0.08 40.89
N SER A 337 -5.11 -1.03 40.54
CA SER A 337 -3.73 -0.75 40.10
C SER A 337 -3.67 -0.01 38.76
N LYS A 338 -4.67 -0.22 37.88
CA LYS A 338 -4.79 0.48 36.59
C LYS A 338 -5.25 1.92 36.80
N SER A 339 -6.23 2.12 37.67
CA SER A 339 -6.73 3.45 38.02
C SER A 339 -5.62 4.32 38.61
N ASN A 340 -4.81 3.79 39.53
CA ASN A 340 -3.65 4.51 40.07
C ASN A 340 -2.64 4.88 38.98
N PHE A 341 -2.42 4.02 37.98
CA PHE A 341 -1.55 4.35 36.87
C PHE A 341 -2.11 5.49 36.00
N PHE A 342 -3.35 5.39 35.52
CA PHE A 342 -3.90 6.41 34.63
C PHE A 342 -4.12 7.75 35.33
N VAL A 343 -4.55 7.74 36.59
CA VAL A 343 -4.77 8.95 37.38
C VAL A 343 -3.46 9.49 37.95
N ASP A 344 -2.70 8.70 38.71
CA ASP A 344 -1.56 9.24 39.47
C ASP A 344 -0.30 9.42 38.60
N VAL A 345 -0.08 8.54 37.61
CA VAL A 345 1.09 8.61 36.72
C VAL A 345 0.80 9.53 35.53
N LEU A 346 -0.27 9.25 34.78
CA LEU A 346 -0.60 10.00 33.56
C LEU A 346 -1.44 11.26 33.83
N GLY A 347 -2.04 11.42 35.00
CA GLY A 347 -2.86 12.60 35.30
C GLY A 347 -4.13 12.68 34.46
N ILE A 348 -4.68 11.53 34.04
CA ILE A 348 -5.93 11.45 33.29
C ILE A 348 -7.03 11.06 34.27
N GLU A 349 -7.98 11.96 34.47
CA GLU A 349 -9.11 11.77 35.38
C GLU A 349 -10.26 11.01 34.71
N PRO A 350 -11.17 10.36 35.48
CA PRO A 350 -12.29 9.61 34.94
C PRO A 350 -13.17 10.43 33.99
N GLU A 351 -13.34 11.73 34.22
CA GLU A 351 -14.15 12.62 33.38
C GLU A 351 -13.51 12.86 32.00
N ASP A 352 -12.18 12.70 31.87
CA ASP A 352 -11.40 12.86 30.63
C ASP A 352 -11.17 11.52 29.92
N TRP A 353 -11.98 10.50 30.21
CA TRP A 353 -11.79 9.17 29.63
C TRP A 353 -11.80 9.13 28.09
N ARG A 354 -12.54 10.05 27.44
CA ARG A 354 -12.57 10.16 25.97
C ARG A 354 -11.21 10.54 25.40
N TYR A 355 -10.40 11.28 26.15
CA TYR A 355 -9.03 11.59 25.78
C TYR A 355 -8.16 10.34 25.74
N LEU A 356 -8.30 9.47 26.74
CA LEU A 356 -7.62 8.18 26.77
C LEU A 356 -8.11 7.25 25.65
N ALA A 357 -9.43 7.19 25.43
CA ALA A 357 -10.03 6.38 24.38
C ALA A 357 -9.53 6.79 22.99
N ALA A 358 -9.48 8.08 22.69
CA ALA A 358 -8.96 8.57 21.42
C ALA A 358 -7.49 8.22 21.18
N GLN A 359 -6.65 8.26 22.22
CA GLN A 359 -5.26 7.80 22.12
C GLN A 359 -5.17 6.29 21.90
N PHE A 360 -6.03 5.49 22.54
CA PHE A 360 -6.10 4.05 22.29
C PHE A 360 -6.50 3.73 20.86
N TYR A 361 -7.46 4.48 20.32
CA TYR A 361 -7.87 4.35 18.92
C TYR A 361 -6.74 4.71 17.95
N GLN A 362 -6.09 5.86 18.13
CA GLN A 362 -4.97 6.29 17.27
C GLN A 362 -3.78 5.32 17.34
N GLY A 363 -3.46 4.81 18.53
CA GLY A 363 -2.44 3.78 18.70
C GLY A 363 -2.80 2.49 17.95
N LEU A 364 -4.06 2.03 18.04
CA LEU A 364 -4.55 0.86 17.32
C LEU A 364 -4.49 1.02 15.79
N LEU A 365 -4.76 2.22 15.27
CA LEU A 365 -4.71 2.50 13.83
C LEU A 365 -3.30 2.38 13.24
N SER A 366 -2.24 2.50 14.03
CA SER A 366 -0.85 2.54 13.53
C SER A 366 0.00 1.36 13.97
N ALA A 367 -0.41 0.61 14.98
CA ALA A 367 0.40 -0.45 15.55
C ALA A 367 0.07 -1.84 14.98
N GLU A 368 1.05 -2.74 15.08
CA GLU A 368 0.94 -4.14 14.71
C GLU A 368 0.34 -4.97 15.86
N PRO A 369 -0.59 -5.90 15.59
CA PRO A 369 -1.12 -6.81 16.60
C PRO A 369 -0.05 -7.79 17.10
N GLU A 370 0.03 -7.96 18.43
CA GLU A 370 0.95 -8.90 19.08
C GLU A 370 0.22 -9.87 20.01
N LYS A 371 0.90 -10.95 20.41
CA LYS A 371 0.41 -11.94 21.40
C LYS A 371 -1.01 -12.41 21.09
N LEU A 372 -1.18 -12.91 19.87
CA LEU A 372 -2.43 -13.46 19.39
C LEU A 372 -2.79 -14.72 20.19
N GLU A 373 -3.99 -14.75 20.74
CA GLU A 373 -4.55 -15.85 21.52
C GLU A 373 -5.96 -16.18 21.03
N PHE A 374 -6.19 -17.43 20.65
CA PHE A 374 -7.53 -17.95 20.42
C PHE A 374 -8.30 -18.07 21.75
N ARG A 375 -9.55 -17.62 21.75
CA ARG A 375 -10.46 -17.66 22.91
C ARG A 375 -11.80 -18.23 22.50
N GLU A 376 -12.29 -19.20 23.24
CA GLU A 376 -13.67 -19.69 23.16
C GLU A 376 -14.62 -18.69 23.85
N TRP A 377 -15.84 -18.55 23.32
CA TRP A 377 -16.89 -17.65 23.78
C TRP A 377 -18.27 -18.28 23.59
N ASP A 378 -19.28 -17.74 24.28
CA ASP A 378 -20.68 -18.20 24.25
C ASP A 378 -21.29 -18.31 22.84
N ALA A 379 -20.76 -17.59 21.84
CA ALA A 379 -21.25 -17.56 20.47
C ALA A 379 -20.24 -18.10 19.44
N GLY A 380 -19.19 -18.81 19.89
CA GLY A 380 -18.14 -19.36 19.04
C GLY A 380 -16.74 -18.92 19.48
N TYR A 381 -15.83 -18.73 18.52
CA TYR A 381 -14.42 -18.38 18.81
C TYR A 381 -14.13 -16.90 18.53
N GLY A 382 -13.17 -16.33 19.25
CA GLY A 382 -12.67 -14.97 19.08
C GLY A 382 -11.14 -14.92 19.14
N MET A 383 -10.56 -13.86 18.60
CA MET A 383 -9.14 -13.58 18.66
C MET A 383 -8.89 -12.49 19.70
N ARG A 384 -8.02 -12.77 20.67
CA ARG A 384 -7.46 -11.75 21.55
C ARG A 384 -6.08 -11.37 21.02
N PHE A 385 -5.79 -10.08 21.00
CA PHE A 385 -4.46 -9.58 20.67
C PHE A 385 -4.14 -8.38 21.54
N ASN A 386 -2.86 -8.03 21.62
CA ASN A 386 -2.39 -6.85 22.31
C ASN A 386 -1.80 -5.85 21.31
N VAL A 387 -1.82 -4.59 21.71
CA VAL A 387 -1.16 -3.49 21.04
C VAL A 387 -0.48 -2.63 22.09
N GLU A 388 0.81 -2.34 21.87
CA GLU A 388 1.55 -1.38 22.68
C GLU A 388 1.57 -0.01 22.01
N MET A 389 1.40 1.03 22.80
CA MET A 389 1.36 2.42 22.32
C MET A 389 1.83 3.37 23.41
N ARG A 390 2.42 4.50 23.00
CA ARG A 390 2.73 5.60 23.90
C ARG A 390 1.47 6.43 24.11
N VAL A 391 1.18 6.76 25.36
CA VAL A 391 0.04 7.59 25.78
C VAL A 391 0.56 8.80 26.52
N ARG A 392 0.01 9.96 26.22
CA ARG A 392 0.31 11.26 26.83
C ARG A 392 -0.82 11.69 27.75
N GLY A 393 -0.47 12.14 28.94
CA GLY A 393 -1.34 12.83 29.86
C GLY A 393 -1.48 14.31 29.53
N ARG A 394 -2.54 14.95 30.03
CA ARG A 394 -2.79 16.40 29.81
C ARG A 394 -1.69 17.31 30.39
N LEU A 395 -0.89 16.81 31.33
CA LEU A 395 0.26 17.50 31.92
C LEU A 395 1.59 17.19 31.20
N GLY A 396 1.54 16.53 30.04
CA GLY A 396 2.71 16.24 29.20
C GLY A 396 3.49 14.98 29.56
N ARG A 397 3.16 14.31 30.67
CA ARG A 397 3.76 13.02 31.02
C ARG A 397 3.36 11.97 29.99
N THR A 398 4.30 11.11 29.62
CA THR A 398 4.06 10.00 28.69
C THR A 398 4.35 8.66 29.35
N ALA A 399 3.64 7.62 28.94
CA ALA A 399 3.91 6.25 29.36
C ALA A 399 3.51 5.27 28.27
N VAL A 400 4.18 4.11 28.24
CA VAL A 400 3.78 3.01 27.36
C VAL A 400 2.60 2.26 27.99
N VAL A 401 1.58 2.00 27.19
CA VAL A 401 0.37 1.28 27.58
C VAL A 401 0.18 0.10 26.64
N ARG A 402 -0.01 -1.07 27.23
CA ARG A 402 -0.45 -2.27 26.53
C ARG A 402 -1.97 -2.35 26.60
N THR A 403 -2.61 -2.27 25.46
CA THR A 403 -4.04 -2.46 25.29
C THR A 403 -4.30 -3.88 24.79
N GLY A 404 -5.30 -4.55 25.37
CA GLY A 404 -5.78 -5.86 24.93
C GLY A 404 -7.11 -5.69 24.22
N TRP A 405 -7.22 -6.26 23.04
CA TRP A 405 -8.38 -6.18 22.16
C TRP A 405 -8.95 -7.56 21.91
N MET A 406 -10.25 -7.60 21.63
CA MET A 406 -10.95 -8.82 21.26
C MET A 406 -11.69 -8.61 19.95
N MET A 407 -11.46 -9.49 18.99
CA MET A 407 -12.14 -9.49 17.69
C MET A 407 -12.93 -10.79 17.55
N ARG A 408 -14.23 -10.66 17.31
CA ARG A 408 -15.09 -11.80 16.96
C ARG A 408 -15.20 -11.89 15.43
N PRO A 409 -15.46 -13.07 14.85
CA PRO A 409 -15.72 -13.21 13.42
C PRO A 409 -16.78 -12.22 12.95
N GLY A 410 -16.50 -11.47 11.87
CA GLY A 410 -17.42 -10.50 11.31
C GLY A 410 -17.70 -9.26 12.18
N ALA A 411 -16.94 -9.04 13.27
CA ALA A 411 -17.09 -7.87 14.14
C ALA A 411 -15.81 -7.03 14.20
N LEU A 412 -15.97 -5.74 14.50
CA LEU A 412 -14.82 -4.86 14.78
C LEU A 412 -14.11 -5.28 16.07
N PRO A 413 -12.78 -5.07 16.17
CA PRO A 413 -12.05 -5.19 17.42
C PRO A 413 -12.67 -4.33 18.53
N SER A 414 -12.81 -4.89 19.72
CA SER A 414 -13.36 -4.23 20.90
C SER A 414 -12.37 -4.22 22.04
N LEU A 415 -12.25 -3.08 22.73
CA LEU A 415 -11.32 -2.93 23.84
C LEU A 415 -11.68 -3.88 24.99
N ALA A 416 -10.76 -4.76 25.37
CA ALA A 416 -10.93 -5.70 26.46
C ALA A 416 -10.29 -5.22 27.77
N SER A 417 -9.06 -4.71 27.71
CA SER A 417 -8.27 -4.25 28.86
C SER A 417 -7.19 -3.23 28.44
N ALA A 418 -6.66 -2.46 29.39
CA ALA A 418 -5.44 -1.69 29.24
C ALA A 418 -4.59 -1.81 30.51
N MET A 419 -3.27 -1.75 30.38
CA MET A 419 -2.33 -1.84 31.50
C MET A 419 -0.99 -1.19 31.13
N PRO A 420 -0.12 -0.84 32.11
CA PRO A 420 1.23 -0.38 31.82
C PRO A 420 1.97 -1.38 30.92
N GLY A 421 2.60 -0.87 29.88
CA GLY A 421 3.43 -1.66 28.94
C GLY A 421 4.91 -1.61 29.31
N ASP A 422 5.75 -2.06 28.38
CA ASP A 422 7.20 -1.99 28.53
C ASP A 422 7.69 -0.54 28.35
N ARG A 423 8.43 -0.03 29.34
CA ARG A 423 8.88 1.38 29.33
C ARG A 423 9.91 1.65 28.24
N ASP A 424 10.67 0.63 27.88
CA ASP A 424 11.78 0.71 26.93
C ASP A 424 11.35 0.35 25.50
N ALA A 425 10.04 0.16 25.27
CA ALA A 425 9.51 -0.11 23.95
C ALA A 425 9.74 1.06 22.99
N ASP A 426 10.39 0.74 21.86
CA ASP A 426 10.58 1.64 20.73
C ASP A 426 9.25 1.79 19.98
N LEU A 427 8.52 2.84 20.33
CA LEU A 427 7.17 3.11 19.84
C LEU A 427 7.08 4.57 19.42
N ARG A 428 6.24 4.84 18.42
CA ARG A 428 5.93 6.21 18.00
C ARG A 428 5.44 7.05 19.17
N ASP A 429 5.78 8.33 19.14
CA ASP A 429 5.32 9.28 20.14
C ASP A 429 3.80 9.45 20.10
N ALA A 430 3.24 9.69 21.29
CA ALA A 430 1.83 9.97 21.45
C ALA A 430 1.49 11.34 20.83
N VAL A 431 0.57 11.34 19.88
CA VAL A 431 -0.03 12.56 19.33
C VAL A 431 -1.17 12.99 20.26
N ASP A 432 -1.33 14.30 20.47
CA ASP A 432 -2.44 14.83 21.26
C ASP A 432 -3.74 14.78 20.43
N PRO A 433 -4.71 13.92 20.74
CA PRO A 433 -5.92 13.82 19.94
C PRO A 433 -6.80 15.07 20.12
N PRO A 434 -7.59 15.45 19.09
CA PRO A 434 -8.47 16.62 19.11
C PRO A 434 -9.71 16.39 19.98
N ILE A 435 -9.50 16.23 21.29
CA ILE A 435 -10.53 15.94 22.29
C ILE A 435 -10.66 17.11 23.25
N LEU A 436 -11.87 17.70 23.28
CA LEU A 436 -12.21 18.76 24.23
C LEU A 436 -12.04 18.28 25.67
N ARG A 437 -11.55 19.17 26.54
CA ARG A 437 -11.49 18.89 27.97
C ARG A 437 -12.91 18.66 28.56
N PRO A 438 -13.02 17.89 29.65
CA PRO A 438 -14.29 17.71 30.34
C PRO A 438 -14.83 19.04 30.88
N GLY A 439 -16.16 19.16 30.93
CA GLY A 439 -16.86 20.34 31.43
C GLY A 439 -17.96 20.82 30.50
N THR A 440 -18.60 21.93 30.89
CA THR A 440 -19.66 22.56 30.10
C THR A 440 -19.09 23.08 28.78
N ARG A 441 -19.70 22.68 27.66
CA ARG A 441 -19.31 23.09 26.32
C ARG A 441 -20.21 24.22 25.84
N GLY A 442 -19.64 25.41 25.68
CA GLY A 442 -20.26 26.56 25.05
C GLY A 442 -19.80 26.74 23.60
N ASP A 443 -20.19 27.87 23.01
CA ASP A 443 -19.94 28.16 21.60
C ASP A 443 -18.45 28.14 21.23
N THR A 444 -17.57 28.59 22.12
CA THR A 444 -16.11 28.55 21.90
C THR A 444 -15.58 27.13 21.83
N GLN A 445 -16.04 26.22 22.70
CA GLN A 445 -15.61 24.83 22.67
C GLN A 445 -16.14 24.11 21.43
N TRP A 446 -17.38 24.39 21.02
CA TRP A 446 -17.94 23.82 19.79
C TRP A 446 -17.25 24.31 18.52
N ALA A 447 -16.96 25.61 18.46
CA ALA A 447 -16.15 26.19 17.38
C ALA A 447 -14.76 25.53 17.30
N GLN A 448 -14.11 25.33 18.46
CA GLN A 448 -12.79 24.68 18.51
C GLN A 448 -12.84 23.22 18.02
N LEU A 449 -13.83 22.44 18.47
CA LEU A 449 -14.00 21.06 18.03
C LEU A 449 -14.24 20.98 16.53
N TRP A 450 -15.14 21.81 16.01
CA TRP A 450 -15.42 21.86 14.57
C TRP A 450 -14.18 22.24 13.76
N ALA A 451 -13.42 23.24 14.23
CA ALA A 451 -12.18 23.66 13.58
C ALA A 451 -11.16 22.52 13.51
N TRP A 452 -10.97 21.75 14.60
CA TRP A 452 -10.10 20.58 14.59
C TRP A 452 -10.58 19.49 13.64
N ALA A 453 -11.87 19.13 13.72
CA ALA A 453 -12.45 18.09 12.88
C ALA A 453 -12.33 18.44 11.40
N ASN A 454 -12.71 19.66 11.02
CA ASN A 454 -12.64 20.11 9.63
C ASN A 454 -11.19 20.22 9.12
N ALA A 455 -10.27 20.73 9.94
CA ALA A 455 -8.85 20.80 9.56
C ALA A 455 -8.25 19.40 9.32
N ALA A 456 -8.55 18.44 10.20
CA ALA A 456 -8.12 17.05 10.03
C ALA A 456 -8.75 16.42 8.78
N GLY A 457 -10.05 16.67 8.53
CA GLY A 457 -10.72 16.23 7.31
C GLY A 457 -10.08 16.80 6.03
N ILE A 458 -9.70 18.07 6.04
CA ILE A 458 -9.00 18.70 4.89
C ILE A 458 -7.65 18.03 4.65
N GLN A 459 -6.91 17.73 5.72
CA GLN A 459 -5.64 16.99 5.62
C GLN A 459 -5.84 15.57 5.10
N ALA A 460 -6.86 14.86 5.58
CA ALA A 460 -7.21 13.51 5.10
C ALA A 460 -7.58 13.52 3.60
N ALA A 461 -8.35 14.51 3.16
CA ALA A 461 -8.68 14.68 1.75
C ALA A 461 -7.47 15.01 0.87
N ALA A 462 -6.54 15.85 1.36
CA ALA A 462 -5.29 16.14 0.67
C ALA A 462 -4.36 14.91 0.59
N GLY A 463 -4.39 14.07 1.62
CA GLY A 463 -3.70 12.80 1.67
C GLY A 463 -4.34 11.70 0.81
N CYS A 464 -5.62 11.83 0.47
CA CYS A 464 -6.34 10.82 -0.30
C CYS A 464 -5.84 10.73 -1.75
N VAL A 465 -5.61 9.50 -2.20
CA VAL A 465 -5.30 9.17 -3.61
C VAL A 465 -6.59 8.73 -4.29
N PRO A 466 -7.15 9.54 -5.21
CA PRO A 466 -8.39 9.17 -5.88
C PRO A 466 -8.22 7.97 -6.80
N THR A 467 -9.24 7.14 -6.94
CA THR A 467 -9.29 6.08 -7.96
C THR A 467 -9.37 6.74 -9.33
N PRO A 468 -8.47 6.48 -10.28
CA PRO A 468 -8.50 7.12 -11.59
C PRO A 468 -9.76 6.74 -12.39
N MET A 469 -10.26 7.68 -13.20
CA MET A 469 -11.42 7.50 -14.08
C MET A 469 -10.98 7.45 -15.53
N TYR A 470 -11.41 6.43 -16.26
CA TYR A 470 -11.15 6.26 -17.69
C TYR A 470 -12.38 6.73 -18.48
N LEU A 471 -12.24 7.87 -19.17
CA LEU A 471 -13.33 8.41 -19.99
C LEU A 471 -13.42 7.70 -21.35
N VAL A 472 -14.63 7.47 -21.83
CA VAL A 472 -14.85 6.88 -23.16
C VAL A 472 -14.41 7.88 -24.23
N GLY A 473 -13.37 7.54 -24.99
CA GLY A 473 -12.81 8.39 -26.05
C GLY A 473 -12.05 9.62 -25.55
N GLY A 474 -11.66 9.65 -24.27
CA GLY A 474 -10.90 10.75 -23.65
C GLY A 474 -9.77 10.26 -22.75
N ASP A 475 -9.10 11.21 -22.10
CA ASP A 475 -7.96 10.93 -21.21
C ASP A 475 -8.38 10.33 -19.87
N VAL A 476 -7.40 9.79 -19.14
CA VAL A 476 -7.58 9.31 -17.77
C VAL A 476 -7.53 10.49 -16.80
N ILE A 477 -8.51 10.59 -15.92
CA ILE A 477 -8.59 11.65 -14.91
C ILE A 477 -8.25 11.07 -13.53
N SER A 478 -7.20 11.58 -12.90
CA SER A 478 -6.74 11.17 -11.56
C SER A 478 -7.49 11.83 -10.39
N GLU A 479 -8.60 12.52 -10.66
CA GLU A 479 -9.50 13.13 -9.66
C GLU A 479 -10.61 12.16 -9.23
N GLY A 480 -10.75 11.01 -9.89
CA GLY A 480 -11.73 9.98 -9.57
C GLY A 480 -13.19 10.37 -9.78
N GLU A 481 -14.08 9.48 -9.34
CA GLU A 481 -15.53 9.58 -9.58
C GLU A 481 -16.11 10.91 -9.12
N VAL A 482 -17.00 11.47 -9.94
CA VAL A 482 -17.70 12.70 -9.61
C VAL A 482 -18.68 12.45 -8.48
N GLY A 483 -18.53 13.19 -7.40
CA GLY A 483 -19.42 13.07 -6.26
C GLY A 483 -19.01 13.94 -5.09
N THR A 484 -19.71 13.78 -3.99
CA THR A 484 -19.41 14.47 -2.74
C THR A 484 -19.70 13.57 -1.55
N ALA A 485 -19.47 14.07 -0.35
CA ALA A 485 -19.88 13.43 0.89
C ALA A 485 -20.34 14.51 1.87
N LEU A 486 -21.17 14.11 2.81
CA LEU A 486 -21.61 14.95 3.90
C LEU A 486 -21.46 14.26 5.25
N VAL A 487 -21.38 15.07 6.30
CA VAL A 487 -21.47 14.64 7.69
C VAL A 487 -22.79 15.13 8.26
N ARG A 488 -23.58 14.21 8.80
CA ARG A 488 -24.88 14.47 9.42
C ARG A 488 -24.76 14.38 10.93
N ILE A 489 -25.14 15.45 11.63
CA ILE A 489 -25.14 15.52 13.09
C ILE A 489 -26.58 15.48 13.57
N ARG A 490 -26.93 14.45 14.36
CA ARG A 490 -28.31 14.19 14.79
C ARG A 490 -28.79 15.12 15.90
N ASP A 491 -27.88 15.74 16.65
CA ASP A 491 -28.22 16.53 17.83
C ASP A 491 -28.53 18.00 17.48
N VAL A 492 -29.73 18.26 16.94
CA VAL A 492 -30.14 19.58 16.43
C VAL A 492 -30.55 20.56 17.54
N ARG A 493 -30.95 20.04 18.71
CA ARG A 493 -31.58 20.83 19.78
C ARG A 493 -30.61 21.25 20.88
N GLN A 494 -29.42 20.66 20.93
CA GLN A 494 -28.38 20.99 21.90
C GLN A 494 -26.99 20.70 21.29
N GLY A 495 -25.93 20.97 22.05
CA GLY A 495 -24.56 20.62 21.67
C GLY A 495 -24.09 21.21 20.33
N LEU A 496 -23.35 20.40 19.57
CA LEU A 496 -22.70 20.83 18.33
C LEU A 496 -23.71 21.16 17.22
N GLY A 497 -24.78 20.37 17.05
CA GLY A 497 -25.73 20.60 15.96
C GLY A 497 -26.52 21.90 16.14
N LEU A 498 -26.93 22.23 17.38
CA LEU A 498 -27.52 23.53 17.66
C LEU A 498 -26.55 24.68 17.35
N TRP A 499 -25.28 24.54 17.73
CA TRP A 499 -24.26 25.55 17.44
C TRP A 499 -24.03 25.73 15.92
N LEU A 500 -23.95 24.64 15.15
CA LEU A 500 -23.80 24.71 13.69
C LEU A 500 -24.97 25.41 13.01
N SER A 501 -26.20 25.15 13.47
CA SER A 501 -27.40 25.82 12.98
C SER A 501 -27.40 27.32 13.31
N LYS A 502 -27.10 27.69 14.56
CA LYS A 502 -27.05 29.11 15.00
C LYS A 502 -25.95 29.90 14.30
N SER A 503 -24.79 29.29 14.10
CA SER A 503 -23.64 29.91 13.42
C SER A 503 -23.80 29.97 11.90
N ARG A 504 -24.86 29.35 11.33
CA ARG A 504 -25.04 29.19 9.88
C ARG A 504 -23.86 28.50 9.19
N THR A 505 -23.18 27.63 9.94
CA THR A 505 -22.08 26.83 9.40
C THR A 505 -22.62 25.63 8.65
N GLY A 506 -23.74 25.04 9.10
CA GLY A 506 -24.36 23.87 8.46
C GLY A 506 -25.81 24.09 8.02
N ASP A 507 -26.25 23.23 7.11
CA ASP A 507 -27.58 23.28 6.54
C ASP A 507 -28.56 22.44 7.36
N ALA A 508 -29.77 22.96 7.51
CA ALA A 508 -30.85 22.24 8.17
C ALA A 508 -31.30 21.07 7.31
N ASP A 509 -31.39 19.89 7.90
CA ASP A 509 -31.94 18.68 7.28
C ASP A 509 -33.05 18.09 8.15
N ARG A 510 -33.93 17.26 7.54
CA ARG A 510 -35.03 16.58 8.25
C ARG A 510 -34.56 15.81 9.49
N ASN A 511 -33.33 15.32 9.46
CA ASN A 511 -32.78 14.40 10.43
C ASN A 511 -31.57 14.94 11.18
N GLY A 512 -31.24 16.23 11.05
CA GLY A 512 -30.00 16.75 11.63
C GLY A 512 -29.59 18.13 11.13
N VAL A 513 -28.33 18.46 11.40
CA VAL A 513 -27.59 19.45 10.62
C VAL A 513 -26.61 18.70 9.72
N VAL A 514 -26.52 19.09 8.44
CA VAL A 514 -25.56 18.52 7.50
C VAL A 514 -24.45 19.49 7.16
N MET A 515 -23.28 18.91 6.92
CA MET A 515 -22.08 19.58 6.47
C MET A 515 -21.58 18.88 5.22
N PHE A 516 -21.68 19.55 4.08
CA PHE A 516 -21.07 19.06 2.84
C PHE A 516 -19.56 19.21 2.89
N SER A 517 -18.87 18.29 2.22
CA SER A 517 -17.42 18.37 2.00
C SER A 517 -17.05 19.72 1.39
N PRO A 518 -16.14 20.50 2.04
CA PRO A 518 -15.68 21.78 1.51
C PRO A 518 -14.54 21.61 0.50
N ILE A 519 -14.17 20.37 0.16
CA ILE A 519 -13.06 20.07 -0.73
C ILE A 519 -13.40 20.58 -2.14
N ALA A 520 -12.60 21.50 -2.65
CA ALA A 520 -12.74 22.08 -3.99
C ALA A 520 -12.24 21.10 -5.07
N SER A 521 -12.89 19.95 -5.18
CA SER A 521 -12.60 18.88 -6.14
C SER A 521 -13.90 18.13 -6.44
N GLN A 522 -14.00 17.57 -7.64
CA GLN A 522 -15.09 16.66 -8.00
C GLN A 522 -14.95 15.28 -7.35
N SER A 523 -13.78 15.00 -6.74
CA SER A 523 -13.40 13.69 -6.25
C SER A 523 -14.27 13.23 -5.09
N ARG A 524 -15.10 12.23 -5.37
CA ARG A 524 -15.88 11.53 -4.34
C ARG A 524 -14.98 10.91 -3.27
N ASP A 525 -13.85 10.32 -3.65
CA ASP A 525 -12.88 9.71 -2.72
C ASP A 525 -12.33 10.73 -1.72
N ARG A 526 -11.92 11.91 -2.19
CA ARG A 526 -11.45 12.99 -1.31
C ARG A 526 -12.55 13.50 -0.39
N ALA A 527 -13.77 13.64 -0.90
CA ALA A 527 -14.91 14.05 -0.09
C ALA A 527 -15.23 13.02 1.01
N ILE A 528 -15.19 11.72 0.69
CA ILE A 528 -15.36 10.64 1.66
C ILE A 528 -14.24 10.67 2.71
N ALA A 529 -12.99 10.85 2.29
CA ALA A 529 -11.85 10.94 3.21
C ALA A 529 -12.03 12.09 4.23
N TRP A 530 -12.46 13.28 3.75
CA TRP A 530 -12.81 14.40 4.61
C TRP A 530 -13.94 14.03 5.60
N ALA A 531 -15.06 13.51 5.08
CA ALA A 531 -16.23 13.23 5.90
C ALA A 531 -15.94 12.15 6.95
N ARG A 532 -15.11 11.16 6.60
CA ARG A 532 -14.76 10.03 7.48
C ARG A 532 -13.97 10.53 8.68
N GLU A 533 -12.93 11.33 8.43
CA GLU A 533 -12.08 11.87 9.50
C GLU A 533 -12.85 12.83 10.42
N VAL A 534 -13.68 13.70 9.84
CA VAL A 534 -14.58 14.57 10.62
C VAL A 534 -15.48 13.73 11.52
N THR A 535 -16.12 12.69 10.96
CA THR A 535 -17.04 11.81 11.71
C THR A 535 -16.33 11.11 12.86
N VAL A 536 -15.12 10.59 12.64
CA VAL A 536 -14.29 9.94 13.67
C VAL A 536 -14.01 10.90 14.82
N ILE A 537 -13.51 12.11 14.54
CA ILE A 537 -13.18 13.10 15.59
C ILE A 537 -14.42 13.51 16.39
N LEU A 538 -15.55 13.72 15.71
CA LEU A 538 -16.81 14.04 16.37
C LEU A 538 -17.29 12.91 17.29
N LYS A 539 -17.23 11.66 16.84
CA LYS A 539 -17.60 10.49 17.64
C LYS A 539 -16.70 10.30 18.86
N LEU A 540 -15.39 10.48 18.71
CA LEU A 540 -14.45 10.43 19.83
C LEU A 540 -14.75 11.52 20.89
N ASN A 541 -15.37 12.64 20.48
CA ASN A 541 -15.85 13.68 21.38
C ASN A 541 -17.26 13.46 21.94
N GLY A 542 -17.90 12.32 21.64
CA GLY A 542 -19.25 11.96 22.07
C GLY A 542 -20.36 12.60 21.25
N VAL A 543 -20.08 13.07 20.03
CA VAL A 543 -21.10 13.61 19.12
C VAL A 543 -21.63 12.49 18.22
N ILE A 544 -22.95 12.41 18.09
CA ILE A 544 -23.61 11.47 17.18
C ILE A 544 -23.54 12.05 15.76
N ALA A 545 -22.60 11.52 14.97
CA ALA A 545 -22.35 11.91 13.59
C ALA A 545 -22.44 10.71 12.64
N GLU A 546 -22.91 10.92 11.43
CA GLU A 546 -23.01 9.90 10.37
C GLU A 546 -22.39 10.44 9.08
N LEU A 547 -21.69 9.59 8.35
CA LEU A 547 -21.16 9.89 7.03
C LEU A 547 -22.15 9.42 5.96
N GLU A 548 -22.33 10.21 4.92
CA GLU A 548 -23.09 9.83 3.73
C GLU A 548 -22.31 10.24 2.47
N ALA A 549 -22.07 9.29 1.57
CA ALA A 549 -21.44 9.53 0.28
C ALA A 549 -22.51 9.70 -0.82
N ILE A 550 -22.35 10.71 -1.66
CA ILE A 550 -23.31 11.07 -2.71
C ILE A 550 -22.62 10.93 -4.08
N TYR A 551 -23.24 10.17 -4.97
CA TYR A 551 -22.87 10.09 -6.38
C TYR A 551 -23.58 11.20 -7.16
N LEU A 552 -22.89 11.80 -8.13
CA LEU A 552 -23.45 12.86 -8.99
C LEU A 552 -23.49 12.43 -10.46
#